data_AF-A0A2A4U2U9-F1
#
_entry.id   AF-A0A2A4U2U9-F1
#
_cell.length_a   1.000
_cell.length_b   1.000
_cell.length_c   1.000
_cell.angle_alpha   90.00
_cell.angle_beta   90.00
_cell.angle_gamma   90.00
#
_symmetry.space_group_name_H-M   'P 1'
#
loop_
_entity.id
_entity.type
_entity.pdbx_description
1 polymer ?
#
loop_
_entity_poly.entity_id
_entity_poly.type
_entity_poly.pdbx_seq_one_letter_code
_entity_poly.pdbx_strand_id
1 'polypeptide(L)'
;MFTRLGCPRWLGVATRATAIVVAAKIIVIVLSPTASLEGASNYDAWGLAPEANAYAAFCFLIRGGLLAPIAEEAIFRGAFLGSAWALLRRIGIKDHTAFWTAALPVSLLFVCLHETVNPTFIWIRMSGALALACMYRLGGLRAAVAMHALGNFFWASLIVADQFFGYDGMLAVLAIGAMLGYTALRESQADTPDLAPSPELTVRSALSMALMLVTGALTLGVSPLYGIAALGLLCWSMVRLLSQIEIPATPPVPVEVRS
;
A
#
# COMPACT_ATOMS: atom_id res chain seq x y z
N MET A 1 -5.26 23.91 -19.00
CA MET A 1 -6.13 22.95 -19.72
C MET A 1 -5.89 21.49 -19.26
N PHE A 2 -5.52 21.25 -17.99
CA PHE A 2 -5.32 19.89 -17.43
C PHE A 2 -6.32 19.52 -16.31
N THR A 3 -7.35 20.34 -16.08
CA THR A 3 -8.25 20.23 -14.91
C THR A 3 -9.47 19.31 -15.09
N ARG A 4 -9.47 18.37 -16.05
CA ARG A 4 -10.66 17.51 -16.32
C ARG A 4 -10.40 16.02 -16.51
N LEU A 5 -9.22 15.51 -16.18
CA LEU A 5 -9.07 14.08 -15.89
C LEU A 5 -9.19 13.94 -14.38
N GLY A 6 -10.41 13.75 -13.88
CA GLY A 6 -10.70 13.72 -12.45
C GLY A 6 -9.87 12.67 -11.74
N CYS A 7 -8.78 13.10 -11.09
CA CYS A 7 -7.97 12.24 -10.24
C CYS A 7 -8.87 11.70 -9.12
N PRO A 8 -8.94 10.38 -8.90
CA PRO A 8 -9.76 9.84 -7.83
C PRO A 8 -9.35 10.45 -6.49
N ARG A 9 -10.32 10.88 -5.67
CA ARG A 9 -10.06 11.56 -4.39
C ARG A 9 -9.09 10.80 -3.48
N TRP A 10 -9.21 9.47 -3.45
CA TRP A 10 -8.32 8.60 -2.67
C TRP A 10 -6.85 8.68 -3.12
N LEU A 11 -6.59 8.93 -4.41
CA LEU A 11 -5.24 9.08 -4.95
C LEU A 11 -4.63 10.41 -4.50
N GLY A 12 -5.40 11.51 -4.54
CA GLY A 12 -4.94 12.80 -4.02
C GLY A 12 -4.63 12.79 -2.52
N VAL A 13 -5.40 12.07 -1.71
CA VAL A 13 -5.08 11.87 -0.28
C VAL A 13 -3.81 11.02 -0.14
N ALA A 14 -3.69 9.92 -0.89
CA ALA A 14 -2.50 9.07 -0.87
C ALA A 14 -1.22 9.85 -1.21
N THR A 15 -1.23 10.66 -2.28
CA THR A 15 -0.09 11.49 -2.69
C THR A 15 0.33 12.47 -1.59
N ARG A 16 -0.62 13.12 -0.90
CA ARG A 16 -0.32 14.03 0.20
C ARG A 16 0.28 13.30 1.40
N ALA A 17 -0.33 12.18 1.79
CA ALA A 17 0.17 11.35 2.88
C ALA A 17 1.60 10.87 2.56
N THR A 18 1.86 10.44 1.32
CA THR A 18 3.20 10.08 0.86
C THR A 18 4.16 11.26 0.98
N ALA A 19 3.80 12.45 0.50
CA ALA A 19 4.68 13.62 0.56
C ALA A 19 5.06 13.97 2.01
N ILE A 20 4.11 13.93 2.94
CA ILE A 20 4.36 14.17 4.36
C ILE A 20 5.30 13.12 4.95
N VAL A 21 5.02 11.83 4.72
CA VAL A 21 5.84 10.73 5.27
C VAL A 21 7.24 10.74 4.67
N VAL A 22 7.37 10.99 3.36
CA VAL A 22 8.66 11.10 2.67
C VAL A 22 9.45 12.29 3.21
N ALA A 23 8.85 13.46 3.35
CA ALA A 23 9.51 14.64 3.90
C ALA A 23 10.00 14.38 5.33
N ALA A 24 9.16 13.79 6.19
CA ALA A 24 9.54 13.42 7.54
C ALA A 24 10.74 12.44 7.56
N LYS A 25 10.72 11.43 6.68
CA LYS A 25 11.83 10.48 6.53
C LYS A 25 13.12 11.15 6.11
N ILE A 26 13.08 12.01 5.09
CA ILE A 26 14.25 12.77 4.61
C ILE A 26 14.81 13.64 5.74
N ILE A 27 13.95 14.36 6.47
CA ILE A 27 14.37 15.17 7.62
C ILE A 27 15.10 14.29 8.65
N VAL A 28 14.56 13.13 9.00
CA VAL A 28 15.21 12.24 9.98
C VAL A 28 16.55 11.71 9.46
N ILE A 29 16.64 11.34 8.18
CA ILE A 29 17.90 10.87 7.57
C ILE A 29 18.95 11.99 7.57
N VAL A 30 18.57 13.22 7.20
CA VAL A 30 19.47 14.38 7.20
C VAL A 30 19.91 14.76 8.61
N LEU A 31 19.01 14.68 9.59
CA LEU A 31 19.31 15.02 10.98
C LEU A 31 19.98 13.87 11.77
N SER A 32 20.05 12.66 11.22
CA SER A 32 20.63 11.49 11.87
C SER A 32 21.65 10.79 10.95
N PRO A 33 22.92 11.26 10.91
CA PRO A 33 23.95 10.71 10.03
C PRO A 33 24.30 9.23 10.28
N THR A 34 23.89 8.67 11.42
CA THR A 34 24.03 7.25 11.77
C THR A 34 22.88 6.37 11.27
N ALA A 35 21.84 6.96 10.67
CA ALA A 35 20.81 6.24 9.95
C ALA A 35 21.34 5.85 8.55
N SER A 36 22.10 4.75 8.45
CA SER A 36 22.48 4.20 7.15
C SER A 36 21.22 3.83 6.36
N LEU A 37 21.12 4.26 5.10
CA LEU A 37 20.00 3.92 4.20
C LEU A 37 19.88 2.41 3.94
N GLU A 38 20.94 1.67 4.24
CA GLU A 38 21.00 0.21 4.13
C GLU A 38 21.27 -0.40 5.51
N GLY A 39 20.28 -1.11 6.02
CA GLY A 39 20.40 -2.09 7.08
C GLY A 39 19.82 -3.41 6.59
N ALA A 40 20.28 -4.54 7.14
CA ALA A 40 19.74 -5.85 6.77
C ALA A 40 18.24 -5.95 7.15
N SER A 41 17.40 -6.30 6.17
CA SER A 41 15.97 -6.63 6.38
C SER A 41 15.83 -8.08 6.84
N ASN A 42 14.74 -8.43 7.56
CA ASN A 42 14.51 -9.79 8.07
C ASN A 42 13.92 -10.77 7.06
N TYR A 43 13.46 -10.27 5.92
CA TYR A 43 13.27 -11.08 4.72
C TYR A 43 14.16 -10.50 3.63
N ASP A 44 14.53 -11.31 2.63
CA ASP A 44 15.30 -10.90 1.44
C ASP A 44 14.64 -9.69 0.76
N ALA A 45 15.01 -8.50 1.25
CA ALA A 45 14.61 -7.24 0.66
C ALA A 45 15.37 -7.13 -0.64
N TRP A 46 14.65 -6.80 -1.69
CA TRP A 46 15.23 -6.64 -3.02
C TRP A 46 16.15 -5.44 -2.96
N GLY A 47 17.46 -5.68 -2.97
CA GLY A 47 18.48 -4.65 -3.15
C GLY A 47 18.81 -4.48 -4.62
N LEU A 48 19.26 -3.28 -5.01
CA LEU A 48 19.87 -3.08 -6.31
C LEU A 48 21.36 -3.43 -6.19
N ALA A 49 21.83 -4.42 -6.95
CA ALA A 49 23.23 -4.81 -6.89
C ALA A 49 24.14 -3.65 -7.37
N PRO A 50 25.35 -3.46 -6.81
CA PRO A 50 26.24 -2.34 -7.19
C PRO A 50 26.55 -2.25 -8.69
N GLU A 51 26.52 -3.38 -9.39
CA GLU A 51 26.81 -3.49 -10.84
C GLU A 51 25.53 -3.70 -11.68
N ALA A 52 24.36 -3.33 -11.16
CA ALA A 52 23.09 -3.49 -11.85
C ALA A 52 23.04 -2.67 -13.15
N ASN A 53 22.67 -3.33 -14.26
CA ASN A 53 22.40 -2.66 -15.52
C ASN A 53 21.03 -1.98 -15.53
N ALA A 54 20.72 -1.20 -16.58
CA ALA A 54 19.46 -0.47 -16.69
C ALA A 54 18.21 -1.39 -16.63
N TYR A 55 18.33 -2.63 -17.11
CA TYR A 55 17.25 -3.61 -17.01
C TYR A 55 17.01 -4.06 -15.57
N ALA A 56 18.08 -4.36 -14.82
CA ALA A 56 17.99 -4.70 -13.40
C ALA A 56 17.43 -3.53 -12.57
N ALA A 57 17.82 -2.29 -12.88
CA ALA A 57 17.27 -1.07 -12.26
C ALA A 57 15.77 -0.89 -12.56
N PHE A 58 15.35 -1.12 -13.81
CA PHE A 58 13.93 -1.11 -14.18
C PHE A 58 13.14 -2.17 -13.42
N CYS A 59 13.64 -3.41 -13.38
CA CYS A 59 13.04 -4.49 -12.61
C CYS A 59 12.92 -4.13 -11.13
N PHE A 60 13.97 -3.55 -10.54
CA PHE A 60 13.98 -3.08 -9.15
C PHE A 60 12.90 -2.02 -8.90
N LEU A 61 12.75 -1.03 -9.80
CA LEU A 61 11.70 -0.01 -9.71
C LEU A 61 10.30 -0.62 -9.75
N ILE A 62 10.01 -1.51 -10.70
CA ILE A 62 8.68 -2.11 -10.80
C ILE A 62 8.40 -3.03 -9.61
N ARG A 63 9.38 -3.82 -9.18
CA ARG A 63 9.18 -4.77 -8.08
C ARG A 63 9.05 -4.07 -6.74
N GLY A 64 9.98 -3.20 -6.39
CA GLY A 64 10.00 -2.47 -5.12
C GLY A 64 8.97 -1.34 -5.08
N GLY A 65 8.78 -0.64 -6.20
CA GLY A 65 7.87 0.51 -6.30
C GLY A 65 6.41 0.15 -6.52
N LEU A 66 6.09 -1.01 -7.13
CA LEU A 66 4.70 -1.36 -7.48
C LEU A 66 4.26 -2.70 -6.91
N LEU A 67 4.96 -3.79 -7.24
CA LEU A 67 4.47 -5.14 -6.93
C LEU A 67 4.54 -5.47 -5.44
N ALA A 68 5.64 -5.12 -4.76
CA ALA A 68 5.78 -5.28 -3.32
C ALA A 68 4.70 -4.49 -2.55
N PRO A 69 4.48 -3.18 -2.82
CA PRO A 69 3.38 -2.43 -2.23
C PRO A 69 1.99 -3.06 -2.42
N ILE A 70 1.66 -3.56 -3.62
CA ILE A 70 0.37 -4.23 -3.86
C ILE A 70 0.23 -5.45 -2.94
N ALA A 71 1.25 -6.30 -2.91
CA ALA A 71 1.19 -7.54 -2.16
C ALA A 71 1.22 -7.32 -0.63
N GLU A 72 2.11 -6.45 -0.17
CA GLU A 72 2.21 -6.09 1.25
C GLU A 72 0.92 -5.46 1.75
N GLU A 73 0.35 -4.49 1.05
CA GLU A 73 -0.89 -3.87 1.49
C GLU A 73 -2.07 -4.84 1.43
N ALA A 74 -2.13 -5.73 0.44
CA ALA A 74 -3.16 -6.76 0.39
C ALA A 74 -3.11 -7.68 1.62
N ILE A 75 -1.91 -8.07 2.06
CA ILE A 75 -1.71 -8.95 3.22
C ILE A 75 -1.93 -8.18 4.53
N PHE A 76 -1.19 -7.10 4.75
CA PHE A 76 -1.21 -6.41 6.04
C PHE A 76 -2.47 -5.57 6.24
N ARG A 77 -2.88 -4.79 5.23
CA ARG A 77 -4.01 -3.85 5.38
C ARG A 77 -5.32 -4.52 4.99
N GLY A 78 -5.32 -5.23 3.87
CA GLY A 78 -6.48 -5.97 3.38
C GLY A 78 -6.86 -7.12 4.31
N ALA A 79 -5.97 -8.10 4.47
CA ALA A 79 -6.26 -9.32 5.23
C ALA A 79 -6.15 -9.11 6.74
N PHE A 80 -4.97 -8.80 7.29
CA PHE A 80 -4.79 -8.76 8.75
C PHE A 80 -5.54 -7.61 9.43
N LEU A 81 -5.27 -6.36 9.06
CA LEU A 81 -5.94 -5.20 9.65
C LEU A 81 -7.44 -5.22 9.38
N GLY A 82 -7.84 -5.44 8.13
CA GLY A 82 -9.26 -5.50 7.75
C GLY A 82 -10.03 -6.56 8.53
N SER A 83 -9.50 -7.78 8.64
CA SER A 83 -10.18 -8.87 9.37
C SER A 83 -10.21 -8.61 10.89
N ALA A 84 -9.11 -8.18 11.48
CA ALA A 84 -9.05 -7.89 12.92
C ALA A 84 -9.99 -6.74 13.28
N TRP A 85 -9.98 -5.65 12.51
CA TRP A 85 -10.87 -4.50 12.74
C TRP A 85 -12.34 -4.88 12.58
N ALA A 86 -12.69 -5.66 11.55
CA ALA A 86 -14.05 -6.15 11.36
C ALA A 86 -14.50 -7.08 12.51
N LEU A 87 -13.63 -7.97 12.98
CA LEU A 87 -13.92 -8.86 14.12
C LEU A 87 -14.16 -8.07 15.40
N LEU A 88 -13.28 -7.12 15.73
CA LEU A 88 -13.40 -6.28 16.93
C LEU A 88 -14.70 -5.46 16.93
N ARG A 89 -15.11 -4.95 15.76
CA ARG A 89 -16.41 -4.27 15.60
C ARG A 89 -17.59 -5.23 15.79
N ARG A 90 -17.51 -6.46 15.28
CA ARG A 90 -18.57 -7.48 15.43
C ARG A 90 -18.80 -7.87 16.89
N ILE A 91 -17.76 -7.85 17.73
CA ILE A 91 -17.89 -8.13 19.17
C ILE A 91 -18.23 -6.88 20.01
N GLY A 92 -18.61 -5.77 19.37
CA GLY A 92 -19.16 -4.58 20.05
C GLY A 92 -18.12 -3.53 20.48
N ILE A 93 -16.86 -3.64 20.07
CA ILE A 93 -15.85 -2.60 20.38
C ILE A 93 -16.12 -1.37 19.50
N LYS A 94 -16.08 -0.17 20.11
CA LYS A 94 -16.24 1.11 19.42
C LYS A 94 -15.27 1.24 18.24
N ASP A 95 -15.73 1.80 17.12
CA ASP A 95 -14.98 1.85 15.85
C ASP A 95 -13.55 2.37 15.99
N HIS A 96 -13.37 3.49 16.70
CA HIS A 96 -12.06 4.10 16.91
C HIS A 96 -11.11 3.19 17.70
N THR A 97 -11.60 2.59 18.78
CA THR A 97 -10.83 1.66 19.61
C THR A 97 -10.51 0.40 18.82
N ALA A 98 -11.50 -0.18 18.15
CA ALA A 98 -11.34 -1.36 17.30
C ALA A 98 -10.27 -1.14 16.22
N PHE A 99 -10.26 0.05 15.60
CA PHE A 99 -9.25 0.41 14.61
C PHE A 99 -7.85 0.42 15.20
N TRP A 100 -7.60 1.17 16.27
CA TRP A 100 -6.25 1.28 16.85
C TRP A 100 -5.76 -0.04 17.48
N THR A 101 -6.66 -0.79 18.10
CA THR A 101 -6.37 -2.13 18.64
C THR A 101 -5.95 -3.10 17.54
N ALA A 102 -6.46 -2.97 16.31
CA ALA A 102 -6.01 -3.76 15.17
C ALA A 102 -4.78 -3.16 14.46
N ALA A 103 -4.73 -1.83 14.29
CA ALA A 103 -3.71 -1.14 13.51
C ALA A 103 -2.32 -1.20 14.15
N LEU A 104 -2.24 -1.07 15.47
CA LEU A 104 -0.96 -1.11 16.20
C LEU A 104 -0.23 -2.47 16.05
N PRO A 105 -0.83 -3.63 16.38
CA PRO A 105 -0.14 -4.91 16.27
C PRO A 105 0.18 -5.28 14.82
N VAL A 106 -0.70 -4.95 13.86
CA VAL A 106 -0.43 -5.22 12.44
C VAL A 106 0.71 -4.35 11.91
N SER A 107 0.76 -3.08 12.31
CA SER A 107 1.88 -2.18 11.96
C SER A 107 3.18 -2.64 12.59
N LEU A 108 3.13 -3.09 13.86
CA LEU A 108 4.30 -3.65 14.53
C LEU A 108 4.79 -4.92 13.84
N LEU A 109 3.88 -5.84 13.48
CA LEU A 109 4.22 -7.04 12.72
C LEU A 109 4.89 -6.70 11.38
N PHE A 110 4.34 -5.71 10.66
CA PHE A 110 4.95 -5.21 9.43
C PHE A 110 6.38 -4.71 9.68
N VAL A 111 6.60 -3.89 10.71
CA VAL A 111 7.93 -3.35 11.04
C VAL A 111 8.91 -4.47 11.42
N CYS A 112 8.49 -5.40 12.29
CA CYS A 112 9.33 -6.52 12.71
C CYS A 112 9.77 -7.41 11.55
N LEU A 113 8.97 -7.52 10.48
CA LEU A 113 9.36 -8.25 9.28
C LEU A 113 10.38 -7.48 8.42
N HIS A 114 10.41 -6.15 8.50
CA HIS A 114 11.28 -5.33 7.66
C HIS A 114 12.59 -4.87 8.34
N GLU A 115 12.63 -4.80 9.67
CA GLU A 115 13.72 -4.13 10.39
C GLU A 115 13.97 -4.77 11.76
N THR A 116 15.21 -5.12 12.08
CA THR A 116 15.60 -5.63 13.40
C THR A 116 16.77 -4.91 14.05
N VAL A 117 17.52 -4.09 13.31
CA VAL A 117 18.85 -3.67 13.79
C VAL A 117 18.98 -2.17 14.05
N ASN A 118 18.21 -1.31 13.36
CA ASN A 118 18.30 0.13 13.57
C ASN A 118 17.06 0.72 14.26
N PRO A 119 17.15 1.16 15.54
CA PRO A 119 16.01 1.69 16.28
C PRO A 119 15.40 2.94 15.63
N THR A 120 16.19 3.75 14.94
CA THR A 120 15.69 4.91 14.19
C THR A 120 14.79 4.47 13.04
N PHE A 121 15.18 3.41 12.32
CA PHE A 121 14.35 2.88 11.24
C PHE A 121 13.11 2.14 11.74
N ILE A 122 13.15 1.54 12.93
CA ILE A 122 11.95 0.98 13.56
C ILE A 122 10.88 2.07 13.73
N TRP A 123 11.24 3.23 14.30
CA TRP A 123 10.30 4.34 14.48
C TRP A 123 9.82 4.94 13.15
N ILE A 124 10.74 5.13 12.21
CA ILE A 124 10.40 5.59 10.86
C ILE A 124 9.42 4.63 10.17
N ARG A 125 9.70 3.32 10.18
CA ARG A 125 8.83 2.33 9.55
C ARG A 125 7.50 2.21 10.29
N MET A 126 7.50 2.32 11.63
CA MET A 126 6.27 2.29 12.41
C MET A 126 5.36 3.47 12.08
N SER A 127 5.91 4.69 12.00
CA SER A 127 5.16 5.87 11.58
C SER A 127 4.58 5.72 10.17
N GLY A 128 5.38 5.22 9.22
CA GLY A 128 4.91 4.89 7.88
C GLY A 128 3.82 3.81 7.86
N ALA A 129 3.99 2.75 8.64
CA ALA A 129 3.05 1.64 8.72
C ALA A 129 1.70 2.06 9.30
N LEU A 130 1.70 2.92 10.32
CA LEU A 130 0.51 3.52 10.91
C LEU A 130 -0.14 4.52 9.96
N ALA A 131 0.63 5.33 9.23
CA ALA A 131 0.09 6.22 8.22
C ALA A 131 -0.63 5.44 7.09
N LEU A 132 -0.07 4.30 6.67
CA LEU A 132 -0.74 3.38 5.75
C LEU A 132 -2.03 2.78 6.35
N ALA A 133 -2.05 2.45 7.64
CA ALA A 133 -3.26 1.98 8.32
C ALA A 133 -4.34 3.08 8.37
N CYS A 134 -3.96 4.33 8.65
CA CYS A 134 -4.86 5.48 8.56
C CYS A 134 -5.37 5.68 7.13
N MET A 135 -4.51 5.54 6.13
CA MET A 135 -4.92 5.60 4.72
C MET A 135 -5.87 4.49 4.32
N TYR A 136 -5.66 3.28 4.84
CA TYR A 136 -6.59 2.18 4.67
C TYR A 136 -7.96 2.50 5.29
N ARG A 137 -8.00 3.11 6.48
CA ARG A 137 -9.25 3.54 7.12
C ARG A 137 -9.98 4.61 6.32
N LEU A 138 -9.26 5.57 5.75
CA LEU A 138 -9.84 6.73 5.04
C LEU A 138 -10.24 6.40 3.59
N GLY A 139 -9.44 5.60 2.89
CA GLY A 139 -9.56 5.38 1.45
C GLY A 139 -9.55 3.92 1.00
N GLY A 140 -9.56 2.97 1.93
CA GLY A 140 -9.52 1.55 1.66
C GLY A 140 -8.17 1.07 1.13
N LEU A 141 -8.15 -0.18 0.66
CA LEU A 141 -6.93 -0.85 0.20
C LEU A 141 -6.22 -0.11 -0.93
N ARG A 142 -6.96 0.49 -1.87
CA ARG A 142 -6.36 1.21 -3.02
C ARG A 142 -5.57 2.43 -2.59
N ALA A 143 -6.09 3.18 -1.61
CA ALA A 143 -5.40 4.36 -1.10
C ALA A 143 -4.11 3.98 -0.37
N ALA A 144 -4.15 2.92 0.43
CA ALA A 144 -2.97 2.38 1.10
C ALA A 144 -1.93 1.88 0.09
N VAL A 145 -2.35 1.07 -0.90
CA VAL A 145 -1.49 0.61 -2.00
C VAL A 145 -0.84 1.78 -2.73
N ALA A 146 -1.61 2.81 -3.09
CA ALA A 146 -1.06 3.94 -3.83
C ALA A 146 -0.12 4.79 -2.98
N MET A 147 -0.44 5.02 -1.71
CA MET A 147 0.45 5.74 -0.80
C MET A 147 1.78 5.00 -0.66
N HIS A 148 1.72 3.68 -0.47
CA HIS A 148 2.89 2.82 -0.34
C HIS A 148 3.70 2.79 -1.64
N ALA A 149 3.04 2.57 -2.78
CA ALA A 149 3.68 2.51 -4.09
C ALA A 149 4.38 3.82 -4.45
N LEU A 150 3.73 4.98 -4.27
CA LEU A 150 4.34 6.28 -4.51
C LEU A 150 5.57 6.50 -3.63
N GLY A 151 5.49 6.11 -2.35
CA GLY A 151 6.60 6.20 -1.42
C GLY A 151 7.78 5.33 -1.86
N ASN A 152 7.53 4.05 -2.15
CA ASN A 152 8.58 3.13 -2.56
C ASN A 152 9.15 3.46 -3.94
N PHE A 153 8.34 3.93 -4.89
CA PHE A 153 8.85 4.41 -6.18
C PHE A 153 9.81 5.58 -5.99
N PHE A 154 9.47 6.53 -5.12
CA PHE A 154 10.35 7.65 -4.82
C PHE A 154 11.68 7.17 -4.23
N TRP A 155 11.65 6.31 -3.22
CA TRP A 155 12.88 5.75 -2.61
C TRP A 155 13.70 4.91 -3.59
N ALA A 156 13.05 4.04 -4.38
CA ALA A 156 13.72 3.24 -5.38
C ALA A 156 14.33 4.10 -6.50
N SER A 157 13.67 5.21 -6.86
CA SER A 157 14.21 6.18 -7.83
C SER A 157 15.44 6.90 -7.29
N LEU A 158 15.49 7.20 -5.99
CA LEU A 158 16.68 7.77 -5.36
C LEU A 158 17.87 6.80 -5.44
N ILE A 159 17.64 5.52 -5.09
CA ILE A 159 18.68 4.47 -5.14
C ILE A 159 19.20 4.30 -6.58
N VAL A 160 18.30 4.20 -7.56
CA VAL A 160 18.69 4.10 -8.98
C VAL A 160 19.44 5.35 -9.42
N ALA A 161 18.97 6.54 -9.07
CA ALA A 161 19.63 7.77 -9.51
C ALA A 161 21.02 7.94 -8.91
N ASP A 162 21.20 7.58 -7.63
CA ASP A 162 22.52 7.57 -6.99
C ASP A 162 23.47 6.58 -7.67
N GLN A 163 23.00 5.38 -8.00
CA GLN A 163 23.84 4.37 -8.64
C GLN A 163 24.28 4.76 -10.07
N PHE A 164 23.38 5.34 -10.88
CA PHE A 164 23.67 5.62 -12.30
C PHE A 164 24.26 7.01 -12.55
N PHE A 165 23.96 7.98 -11.68
CA PHE A 165 24.31 9.39 -11.89
C PHE A 165 24.95 10.02 -10.64
N GLY A 166 25.23 9.24 -9.60
CA GLY A 166 25.81 9.72 -8.35
C GLY A 166 24.89 10.69 -7.60
N TYR A 167 25.52 11.43 -6.68
CA TYR A 167 24.87 12.40 -5.82
C TYR A 167 23.99 13.42 -6.58
N ASP A 168 24.45 13.88 -7.76
CA ASP A 168 23.71 14.86 -8.57
C ASP A 168 22.39 14.28 -9.11
N GLY A 169 22.38 12.99 -9.49
CA GLY A 169 21.16 12.28 -9.85
C GLY A 169 20.17 12.19 -8.70
N MET A 170 20.67 11.85 -7.52
CA MET A 170 19.85 11.81 -6.30
C MET A 170 19.23 13.18 -6.01
N LEU A 171 20.00 14.27 -6.11
CA LEU A 171 19.50 15.63 -5.93
C LEU A 171 18.41 15.98 -6.95
N ALA A 172 18.55 15.57 -8.21
CA ALA A 172 17.53 15.78 -9.23
C ALA A 172 16.22 15.08 -8.88
N VAL A 173 16.26 13.83 -8.40
CA VAL A 173 15.07 13.10 -7.95
C VAL A 173 14.42 13.76 -6.74
N LEU A 174 15.22 14.22 -5.76
CA LEU A 174 14.72 14.99 -4.62
C LEU A 174 13.99 16.25 -5.07
N ALA A 175 14.58 17.01 -6.01
CA ALA A 175 13.98 18.24 -6.54
C ALA A 175 12.67 17.97 -7.29
N ILE A 176 12.64 16.94 -8.14
CA ILE A 176 11.42 16.52 -8.86
C ILE A 176 10.34 16.09 -7.86
N GLY A 177 10.68 15.28 -6.86
CA GLY A 177 9.76 14.86 -5.81
C GLY A 177 9.19 16.03 -5.01
N ALA A 178 10.04 17.01 -4.66
CA ALA A 178 9.61 18.23 -3.98
C ALA A 178 8.66 19.08 -4.85
N MET A 179 8.95 19.23 -6.15
CA MET A 179 8.07 19.93 -7.09
C MET A 179 6.72 19.25 -7.25
N LEU A 180 6.70 17.92 -7.35
CA LEU A 180 5.46 17.14 -7.45
C LEU A 180 4.65 17.23 -6.14
N GLY A 181 5.30 17.12 -4.99
CA GLY A 181 4.68 17.28 -3.68
C GLY A 181 4.07 18.68 -3.49
N TYR A 182 4.81 19.74 -3.86
CA TYR A 182 4.32 21.11 -3.83
C TYR A 182 3.10 21.30 -4.73
N THR A 183 3.14 20.77 -5.95
CA THR A 183 2.03 20.86 -6.91
C THR A 183 0.79 20.15 -6.38
N ALA A 184 0.94 18.93 -5.86
CA ALA A 184 -0.16 18.17 -5.27
C ALA A 184 -0.75 18.86 -4.03
N LEU A 185 0.08 19.48 -3.20
CA LEU A 185 -0.39 20.24 -2.03
C LEU A 185 -1.19 21.47 -2.46
N ARG A 186 -0.68 22.25 -3.44
CA ARG A 186 -1.30 23.47 -3.96
C ARG A 186 -2.67 23.18 -4.58
N GLU A 187 -2.77 22.14 -5.40
CA GLU A 187 -4.04 21.74 -6.01
C GLU A 187 -5.07 21.29 -4.97
N SER A 188 -4.61 20.77 -3.84
CA SER A 188 -5.49 20.27 -2.79
C SER A 188 -5.99 21.32 -1.81
N GLN A 189 -5.34 22.48 -1.70
CA GLN A 189 -5.83 23.62 -0.91
C GLN A 189 -7.04 24.30 -1.59
N ALA A 190 -7.25 24.05 -2.89
CA ALA A 190 -8.40 24.54 -3.64
C ALA A 190 -9.70 23.75 -3.35
N ASP A 191 -9.60 22.55 -2.76
CA ASP A 191 -10.74 21.69 -2.41
C ASP A 191 -10.58 21.16 -0.98
N THR A 192 -11.30 21.74 -0.01
CA THR A 192 -11.38 21.19 1.36
C THR A 192 -12.14 19.86 1.29
N PRO A 193 -11.50 18.69 1.47
CA PRO A 193 -12.18 17.43 1.25
C PRO A 193 -13.02 17.08 2.47
N ASP A 194 -14.33 17.08 2.30
CA ASP A 194 -15.23 16.32 3.17
C ASP A 194 -14.87 14.84 2.99
N LEU A 195 -14.17 14.26 3.96
CA LEU A 195 -13.59 12.91 3.92
C LEU A 195 -14.68 11.87 4.15
N ALA A 196 -15.60 11.73 3.20
CA ALA A 196 -16.43 10.53 3.14
C ALA A 196 -15.52 9.31 2.85
N PRO A 197 -15.66 8.19 3.58
CA PRO A 197 -14.91 6.96 3.30
C PRO A 197 -15.09 6.57 1.83
N SER A 198 -13.99 6.50 1.08
CA SER A 198 -14.00 6.03 -0.32
C SER A 198 -14.28 4.52 -0.36
N PRO A 199 -15.00 4.01 -1.38
CA PRO A 199 -15.70 2.73 -1.31
C PRO A 199 -14.76 1.55 -1.08
N GLU A 200 -15.37 0.49 -0.54
CA GLU A 200 -14.79 -0.86 -0.43
C GLU A 200 -13.99 -1.25 -1.69
N LEU A 201 -12.97 -2.09 -1.49
CA LEU A 201 -12.32 -2.77 -2.61
C LEU A 201 -13.40 -3.33 -3.54
N THR A 202 -13.30 -3.09 -4.84
CA THR A 202 -14.24 -3.68 -5.82
C THR A 202 -13.62 -4.94 -6.42
N VAL A 203 -14.46 -5.87 -6.86
CA VAL A 203 -14.06 -7.09 -7.59
C VAL A 203 -13.10 -6.75 -8.72
N ARG A 204 -13.43 -5.75 -9.55
CA ARG A 204 -12.58 -5.33 -10.67
C ARG A 204 -11.17 -4.97 -10.22
N SER A 205 -11.01 -4.16 -9.17
CA SER A 205 -9.67 -3.76 -8.73
C SER A 205 -8.91 -4.85 -8.00
N ALA A 206 -9.61 -5.72 -7.26
CA ALA A 206 -8.98 -6.89 -6.67
C ALA A 206 -8.43 -7.83 -7.76
N LEU A 207 -9.21 -8.10 -8.81
CA LEU A 207 -8.77 -8.86 -9.98
C LEU A 207 -7.62 -8.18 -10.72
N SER A 208 -7.69 -6.85 -10.94
CA SER A 208 -6.59 -6.11 -11.59
C SER A 208 -5.29 -6.19 -10.78
N MET A 209 -5.35 -6.03 -9.46
CA MET A 209 -4.20 -6.17 -8.58
C MET A 209 -3.65 -7.60 -8.60
N ALA A 210 -4.53 -8.62 -8.55
CA ALA A 210 -4.11 -10.01 -8.65
C ALA A 210 -3.43 -10.30 -9.99
N LEU A 211 -3.97 -9.80 -11.10
CA LEU A 211 -3.37 -9.95 -12.42
C LEU A 211 -1.99 -9.27 -12.49
N MET A 212 -1.85 -8.05 -11.95
CA MET A 212 -0.55 -7.36 -11.88
C MET A 212 0.48 -8.17 -11.08
N LEU A 213 0.09 -8.77 -9.96
CA LEU A 213 0.97 -9.62 -9.16
C LEU A 213 1.38 -10.91 -9.90
N VAL A 214 0.44 -11.58 -10.57
CA VAL A 214 0.72 -12.80 -11.35
C VAL A 214 1.62 -12.49 -12.54
N THR A 215 1.27 -11.48 -13.34
CA THR A 215 2.11 -11.05 -14.48
C THR A 215 3.48 -10.61 -14.00
N GLY A 216 3.56 -9.84 -12.92
CA GLY A 216 4.81 -9.43 -12.31
C GLY A 216 5.67 -10.61 -11.84
N ALA A 217 5.08 -11.60 -11.19
CA ALA A 217 5.78 -12.81 -10.77
C ALA A 217 6.33 -13.62 -11.96
N LEU A 218 5.56 -13.73 -13.05
CA LEU A 218 5.95 -14.45 -14.25
C LEU A 218 7.02 -13.73 -15.08
N THR A 219 7.04 -12.39 -15.08
CA THR A 219 7.92 -11.60 -15.96
C THR A 219 9.14 -11.02 -15.26
N LEU A 220 9.05 -10.71 -13.97
CA LEU A 220 10.09 -10.02 -13.21
C LEU A 220 10.70 -10.88 -12.10
N GLY A 221 10.18 -12.09 -11.88
CA GLY A 221 10.69 -13.07 -10.92
C GLY A 221 9.69 -13.44 -9.83
N VAL A 222 9.70 -14.72 -9.45
CA VAL A 222 8.73 -15.29 -8.50
C VAL A 222 9.03 -14.79 -7.08
N SER A 223 8.00 -14.34 -6.39
CA SER A 223 8.02 -14.12 -4.95
C SER A 223 6.83 -14.84 -4.32
N PRO A 224 7.03 -15.68 -3.28
CA PRO A 224 5.93 -16.32 -2.56
C PRO A 224 4.88 -15.32 -2.08
N LEU A 225 5.33 -14.11 -1.71
CA LEU A 225 4.48 -13.02 -1.25
C LEU A 225 3.50 -12.55 -2.35
N TYR A 226 3.94 -12.48 -3.61
CA TYR A 226 3.06 -12.13 -4.74
C TYR A 226 2.01 -13.21 -4.99
N GLY A 227 2.40 -14.48 -4.88
CA GLY A 227 1.49 -15.61 -5.03
C GLY A 227 0.39 -15.62 -3.96
N ILE A 228 0.77 -15.48 -2.69
CA ILE A 228 -0.16 -15.44 -1.56
C ILE A 228 -1.13 -14.25 -1.69
N ALA A 229 -0.61 -13.06 -2.00
CA ALA A 229 -1.44 -11.87 -2.16
C ALA A 229 -2.40 -11.98 -3.35
N ALA A 230 -1.93 -12.48 -4.50
CA ALA A 230 -2.76 -12.70 -5.68
C ALA A 230 -3.89 -13.70 -5.39
N LEU A 231 -3.57 -14.83 -4.75
CA LEU A 231 -4.57 -15.83 -4.36
C LEU A 231 -5.60 -15.24 -3.39
N GLY A 232 -5.16 -14.47 -2.38
CA GLY A 232 -6.05 -13.81 -1.44
C GLY A 232 -7.03 -12.84 -2.13
N LEU A 233 -6.54 -12.03 -3.07
CA LEU A 233 -7.35 -11.10 -3.86
C LEU A 233 -8.34 -11.83 -4.79
N LEU A 234 -7.93 -12.96 -5.38
CA LEU A 234 -8.80 -13.81 -6.20
C LEU A 234 -9.90 -14.45 -5.36
N CYS A 235 -9.55 -15.08 -4.24
CA CYS A 235 -10.50 -15.69 -3.30
C CYS A 235 -11.52 -14.64 -2.80
N TRP A 236 -11.05 -13.45 -2.42
CA TRP A 236 -11.92 -12.35 -2.01
C TRP A 236 -12.87 -11.93 -3.15
N SER A 237 -12.36 -11.84 -4.38
CA SER A 237 -13.16 -11.51 -5.56
C SER A 237 -14.26 -12.55 -5.82
N MET A 238 -13.92 -13.84 -5.70
CA MET A 238 -14.88 -14.94 -5.85
C MET A 238 -15.95 -14.89 -4.78
N VAL A 239 -15.58 -14.74 -3.51
CA VAL A 239 -16.55 -14.63 -2.40
C VAL A 239 -17.53 -13.47 -2.62
N ARG A 240 -17.03 -12.32 -3.07
CA ARG A 240 -17.87 -11.15 -3.36
C ARG A 240 -18.82 -11.40 -4.54
N LEU A 241 -18.35 -12.03 -5.61
CA LEU A 241 -19.20 -12.41 -6.74
C LEU A 241 -20.27 -13.42 -6.32
N LEU A 242 -19.90 -14.44 -5.55
CA LEU A 242 -20.84 -15.45 -5.05
C LEU A 242 -21.89 -14.85 -4.11
N SER A 243 -21.51 -13.89 -3.26
CA SER A 243 -22.46 -13.20 -2.38
C SER A 243 -23.49 -12.33 -3.10
N GLN A 244 -23.26 -12.02 -4.38
CA GLN A 244 -24.21 -11.28 -5.22
C GLN A 244 -25.21 -12.19 -5.94
N ILE A 245 -24.98 -13.51 -5.91
CA ILE A 245 -25.91 -14.49 -6.46
C ILE A 245 -26.97 -14.74 -5.38
N GLU A 246 -28.09 -14.02 -5.46
CA GLU A 246 -29.29 -14.38 -4.70
C GLU A 246 -29.74 -15.77 -5.19
N ILE A 247 -29.72 -16.78 -4.31
CA ILE A 247 -30.42 -18.02 -4.57
C ILE A 247 -31.89 -17.75 -4.25
N PRO A 248 -32.80 -17.70 -5.24
CA PRO A 248 -34.20 -17.55 -4.94
C PRO A 248 -34.63 -18.74 -4.08
N ALA A 249 -35.05 -18.45 -2.85
CA ALA A 249 -35.66 -19.45 -1.99
C ALA A 249 -36.94 -19.92 -2.69
N THR A 250 -36.94 -21.14 -3.24
CA THR A 250 -38.17 -21.78 -3.69
C THR A 250 -39.08 -21.87 -2.46
N PRO A 251 -40.24 -21.21 -2.43
CA PRO A 251 -41.16 -21.39 -1.32
C PRO A 251 -41.59 -22.87 -1.29
N PRO A 252 -41.71 -23.49 -0.11
CA PRO A 252 -42.21 -24.85 -0.02
C PRO A 252 -43.60 -24.89 -0.67
N VAL A 253 -43.75 -25.74 -1.70
CA VAL A 253 -45.05 -26.00 -2.32
C VAL A 253 -45.98 -26.50 -1.22
N PRO A 254 -47.12 -25.85 -0.95
CA PRO A 254 -48.09 -26.35 0.00
C PRO A 254 -48.56 -27.72 -0.49
N VAL A 255 -48.27 -28.77 0.27
CA VAL A 255 -48.89 -30.06 0.06
C VAL A 255 -50.34 -29.89 0.50
N GLU A 256 -51.26 -29.77 -0.46
CA GLU A 256 -52.69 -29.90 -0.19
C GLU A 256 -52.93 -31.31 0.39
N VAL A 257 -53.12 -31.37 1.70
CA VAL A 257 -53.67 -32.56 2.36
C VAL A 257 -55.14 -32.60 1.96
N ARG A 258 -55.47 -33.38 0.93
CA ARG A 258 -56.85 -33.73 0.62
C ARG A 258 -57.39 -34.64 1.72
N SER A 259 -58.32 -34.11 2.51
CA SER A 259 -59.16 -34.85 3.47
C SER A 259 -60.22 -35.66 2.76
#